data_AF-A0A527YSY3-F1
#
_entry.id   AF-A0A527YSY3-F1
#
_cell.length_a   1.000
_cell.length_b   1.000
_cell.length_c   1.000
_cell.angle_alpha   90.00
_cell.angle_beta   90.00
_cell.angle_gamma   90.00
#
_symmetry.space_group_name_H-M   'P 1'
#
loop_
_entity.id
_entity.type
_entity.pdbx_description
1 polymer ?
#
loop_
_entity_poly.entity_id
_entity_poly.type
_entity_poly.pdbx_seq_one_letter_code
_entity_poly.pdbx_strand_id
1 'polypeptide(L)'
;VWGDALSELDREAPDARIINLETSITTSLSLAPKGINYKMNPANIGCLAAARIDCCVLANNHVLDWDEPGLVETLDTLRLAGLAYAGAGLDADEAAAPAVIKLAGGGRVLVFSFAL
;
A
#
# COMPACT_ATOMS: atom_id res chain seq x y z
N VAL A 1 -11.21 -1.90 -12.91
CA VAL A 1 -9.87 -1.63 -12.34
C VAL A 1 -8.93 -2.82 -12.51
N TRP A 2 -9.27 -4.02 -12.06
CA TRP A 2 -8.36 -5.18 -12.13
C TRP A 2 -8.53 -6.10 -13.36
N GLY A 3 -9.64 -6.00 -14.10
CA GLY A 3 -9.86 -6.80 -15.31
C GLY A 3 -9.72 -8.30 -15.04
N ASP A 4 -9.01 -9.00 -15.93
CA ASP A 4 -8.82 -10.45 -15.87
C ASP A 4 -7.97 -10.91 -14.67
N ALA A 5 -7.21 -10.00 -14.03
CA ALA A 5 -6.34 -10.35 -12.91
C ALA A 5 -7.09 -10.93 -11.70
N LEU A 6 -8.35 -10.53 -11.48
CA LEU A 6 -9.16 -11.10 -10.39
C LEU A 6 -9.44 -12.57 -10.61
N SER A 7 -9.80 -12.95 -11.83
CA SER A 7 -10.06 -14.35 -12.20
C SER A 7 -8.79 -15.20 -12.05
N GLU A 8 -7.64 -14.66 -12.43
CA GLU A 8 -6.34 -15.33 -12.26
C GLU A 8 -5.98 -15.49 -10.78
N LEU A 9 -6.12 -14.44 -9.96
CA LEU A 9 -5.87 -14.50 -8.51
C LEU A 9 -6.82 -15.48 -7.79
N ASP A 10 -8.03 -15.64 -8.30
CA ASP A 10 -9.02 -16.56 -7.74
C ASP A 10 -8.74 -18.01 -8.15
N ARG A 11 -8.24 -18.22 -9.38
CA ARG A 11 -7.79 -19.53 -9.85
C ARG A 11 -6.54 -20.01 -9.10
N GLU A 12 -5.54 -19.14 -8.96
CA GLU A 12 -4.27 -19.51 -8.30
C GLU A 12 -4.43 -19.62 -6.78
N ALA A 13 -5.43 -18.95 -6.20
CA ALA A 13 -5.75 -18.97 -4.76
C ALA A 13 -4.51 -18.78 -3.84
N PRO A 14 -3.75 -17.69 -4.01
CA PRO A 14 -2.54 -17.47 -3.22
C PRO A 14 -2.88 -17.22 -1.75
N ASP A 15 -2.01 -17.70 -0.85
CA ASP A 15 -2.13 -17.50 0.60
C ASP A 15 -1.91 -16.04 1.04
N ALA A 16 -1.26 -15.23 0.21
CA ALA A 16 -1.00 -13.81 0.45
C ALA A 16 -0.99 -13.03 -0.87
N ARG A 17 -1.69 -11.89 -0.91
CA ARG A 17 -1.76 -10.96 -2.03
C ARG A 17 -1.04 -9.66 -1.66
N ILE A 18 0.15 -9.45 -2.23
CA ILE A 18 1.02 -8.30 -1.93
C ILE A 18 1.20 -7.47 -3.20
N ILE A 19 1.08 -6.16 -3.10
CA ILE A 19 1.29 -5.23 -4.22
C ILE A 19 2.29 -4.13 -3.87
N ASN A 20 2.99 -3.60 -4.87
CA ASN A 20 3.63 -2.30 -4.77
C ASN A 20 2.57 -1.20 -5.00
N LEU A 21 2.27 -0.42 -3.97
CA LEU A 21 1.37 0.72 -4.08
C LEU A 21 2.20 1.96 -4.38
N GLU A 22 2.41 2.21 -5.67
CA GLU A 22 3.20 3.33 -6.18
C GLU A 22 2.44 4.67 -6.14
N THR A 23 1.13 4.65 -5.93
CA THR A 23 0.28 5.85 -5.98
C THR A 23 -0.08 6.33 -4.58
N SER A 24 0.21 7.60 -4.27
CA SER A 24 -0.23 8.25 -3.04
C SER A 24 -1.77 8.29 -2.95
N ILE A 25 -2.31 8.00 -1.77
CA ILE A 25 -3.74 8.01 -1.48
C ILE A 25 -4.06 9.24 -0.66
N THR A 26 -4.40 10.35 -1.32
CA THR A 26 -4.46 11.64 -0.64
C THR A 26 -5.36 12.64 -1.35
N THR A 27 -5.88 13.60 -0.59
CA THR A 27 -6.50 14.83 -1.06
C THR A 27 -5.54 16.03 -0.99
N SER A 28 -4.41 15.92 -0.30
CA SER A 28 -3.34 16.93 -0.14
C SER A 28 -2.99 17.67 -1.42
N LEU A 29 -2.75 18.97 -1.31
CA LEU A 29 -2.29 19.82 -2.42
C LEU A 29 -0.77 20.07 -2.38
N SER A 30 -0.05 19.47 -1.42
CA SER A 30 1.39 19.67 -1.21
C SER A 30 2.23 18.91 -2.24
N LEU A 31 2.18 19.34 -3.49
CA LEU A 31 2.87 18.69 -4.60
C LEU A 31 4.40 18.79 -4.47
N ALA A 32 5.10 17.66 -4.50
CA ALA A 32 6.56 17.64 -4.58
C ALA A 32 7.06 18.06 -5.98
N PRO A 33 8.12 18.88 -6.09
CA PRO A 33 8.61 19.40 -7.37
C PRO A 33 9.42 18.35 -8.16
N LYS A 34 8.73 17.39 -8.78
CA LYS A 34 9.32 16.35 -9.67
C LYS A 34 8.54 16.23 -10.97
N GLY A 35 9.04 15.43 -11.91
CA GLY A 35 8.45 15.31 -13.25
C GLY A 35 7.08 14.63 -13.30
N ILE A 36 6.85 13.62 -12.47
CA ILE A 36 5.61 12.84 -12.43
C ILE A 36 5.20 12.59 -10.99
N ASN A 37 3.94 12.90 -10.67
CA ASN A 37 3.34 12.63 -9.36
C ASN A 37 2.07 11.80 -9.54
N TYR A 38 1.94 10.71 -8.79
CA TYR A 38 0.78 9.83 -8.79
C TYR A 38 -0.13 10.16 -7.61
N LYS A 39 -1.45 10.21 -7.86
CA LYS A 39 -2.47 10.49 -6.84
C LYS A 39 -3.72 9.69 -7.11
N MET A 40 -4.27 9.10 -6.05
CA MET A 40 -5.65 8.66 -6.01
C MET A 40 -6.38 9.28 -4.83
N ASN A 41 -7.69 9.53 -4.96
CA ASN A 41 -8.51 9.98 -3.84
C ASN A 41 -8.74 8.83 -2.84
N PRO A 42 -8.71 9.06 -1.52
CA PRO A 42 -9.05 8.05 -0.51
C PRO A 42 -10.39 7.35 -0.72
N ALA A 43 -11.38 8.03 -1.29
CA ALA A 43 -12.68 7.42 -1.64
C ALA A 43 -12.57 6.26 -2.64
N ASN A 44 -11.44 6.14 -3.35
CA ASN A 44 -11.17 5.06 -4.29
C ASN A 44 -10.51 3.83 -3.64
N ILE A 45 -10.36 3.79 -2.31
CA ILE A 45 -9.73 2.65 -1.60
C ILE A 45 -10.39 1.30 -1.89
N GLY A 46 -11.70 1.32 -2.20
CA GLY A 46 -12.43 0.13 -2.66
C GLY A 46 -11.83 -0.54 -3.89
N CYS A 47 -11.05 0.19 -4.70
CA CYS A 47 -10.28 -0.37 -5.80
C CYS A 47 -9.27 -1.41 -5.31
N LEU A 48 -8.53 -1.14 -4.23
CA LEU A 48 -7.58 -2.10 -3.66
C LEU A 48 -8.32 -3.26 -2.97
N ALA A 49 -9.37 -2.96 -2.22
CA ALA A 49 -10.18 -3.95 -1.52
C ALA A 49 -10.80 -4.99 -2.48
N ALA A 50 -11.17 -4.59 -3.70
CA ALA A 50 -11.74 -5.48 -4.70
C ALA A 50 -10.82 -6.66 -5.07
N ALA A 51 -9.50 -6.49 -4.98
CA ALA A 51 -8.52 -7.54 -5.24
C ALA A 51 -8.16 -8.36 -3.99
N ARG A 52 -8.78 -8.08 -2.83
CA ARG A 52 -8.50 -8.74 -1.54
C ARG A 52 -7.00 -8.73 -1.20
N ILE A 53 -6.37 -7.58 -1.44
CA ILE A 53 -4.95 -7.37 -1.13
C ILE A 53 -4.76 -7.46 0.39
N ASP A 54 -3.72 -8.16 0.82
CA ASP A 54 -3.36 -8.28 2.23
C ASP A 54 -2.36 -7.20 2.65
N CYS A 55 -1.42 -6.85 1.76
CA CYS A 55 -0.35 -5.90 2.05
C CYS A 55 0.01 -5.01 0.86
N CYS A 56 0.18 -3.71 1.14
CA CYS A 56 0.77 -2.73 0.21
C CYS A 56 2.21 -2.41 0.64
N VAL A 57 3.19 -2.61 -0.23
CA VAL A 57 4.55 -2.09 0.00
C VAL A 57 4.66 -0.67 -0.54
N LEU A 58 5.28 0.21 0.24
CA LEU A 58 5.29 1.66 0.03
C LEU A 58 6.67 2.25 -0.21
N ALA A 59 7.77 1.51 0.02
CA ALA A 59 9.12 2.03 -0.23
C ALA A 59 9.39 2.10 -1.74
N ASN A 60 8.83 3.10 -2.39
CA ASN A 60 9.00 3.44 -3.79
C ASN A 60 9.23 4.94 -3.94
N ASN A 61 9.68 5.37 -5.10
CA ASN A 61 10.05 6.75 -5.41
C ASN A 61 8.86 7.73 -5.50
N HIS A 62 7.64 7.26 -5.27
CA HIS A 62 6.40 8.04 -5.36
C HIS A 62 5.67 8.19 -4.01
N VAL A 63 6.19 7.57 -2.94
CA VAL A 63 5.60 7.61 -1.60
C VAL A 63 5.53 9.03 -0.98
N LEU A 64 6.36 9.96 -1.47
CA LEU A 64 6.40 11.36 -1.06
C LEU A 64 5.99 12.33 -2.19
N ASP A 65 5.23 11.87 -3.17
CA ASP A 65 4.76 12.73 -4.27
C ASP A 65 3.93 13.94 -3.81
N TRP A 66 3.30 13.83 -2.63
CA TRP A 66 2.46 14.87 -2.03
C TRP A 66 2.96 15.28 -0.64
N ASP A 67 4.27 15.15 -0.46
CA ASP A 67 5.01 15.46 0.77
C ASP A 67 4.46 14.72 2.00
N GLU A 68 4.93 15.07 3.19
CA GLU A 68 4.52 14.47 4.46
C GLU A 68 2.99 14.39 4.64
N PRO A 69 2.18 15.44 4.36
CA PRO A 69 0.72 15.33 4.52
C PRO A 69 0.09 14.25 3.63
N GLY A 70 0.63 14.05 2.42
CA GLY A 70 0.16 13.01 1.51
C GLY A 70 0.54 11.61 1.96
N LEU A 71 1.73 11.45 2.54
CA LEU A 71 2.14 10.20 3.17
C LEU A 71 1.22 9.86 4.35
N VAL A 72 1.01 10.80 5.27
CA VAL A 72 0.16 10.59 6.46
C VAL A 72 -1.25 10.15 6.06
N GLU A 73 -1.89 10.84 5.12
CA GLU A 73 -3.24 10.47 4.65
C GLU A 73 -3.26 9.11 3.93
N THR A 74 -2.17 8.75 3.25
CA THR A 74 -2.01 7.43 2.64
C THR A 74 -1.99 6.32 3.70
N LEU A 75 -1.14 6.48 4.73
CA LEU A 75 -1.03 5.51 5.82
C LEU A 75 -2.34 5.38 6.60
N ASP A 76 -3.01 6.50 6.88
CA ASP A 76 -4.31 6.51 7.55
C ASP A 76 -5.39 5.83 6.73
N THR A 77 -5.44 6.08 5.41
CA THR A 77 -6.42 5.45 4.52
C THR A 77 -6.23 3.94 4.45
N LEU A 78 -4.99 3.45 4.35
CA LEU A 78 -4.69 2.02 4.38
C LEU A 78 -5.07 1.40 5.72
N ARG A 79 -4.72 2.06 6.84
CA ARG A 79 -5.04 1.60 8.19
C ARG A 79 -6.55 1.50 8.42
N LEU A 80 -7.32 2.52 8.01
CA LEU A 80 -8.78 2.54 8.13
C LEU A 80 -9.46 1.48 7.24
N ALA A 81 -8.86 1.14 6.10
CA ALA A 81 -9.33 0.07 5.23
C ALA A 81 -8.90 -1.34 5.70
N GLY A 82 -8.11 -1.44 6.77
CA GLY A 82 -7.61 -2.71 7.29
C GLY A 82 -6.54 -3.37 6.40
N LEU A 83 -5.90 -2.60 5.52
CA LEU A 83 -4.81 -3.07 4.66
C LEU A 83 -3.48 -2.93 5.40
N ALA A 84 -2.70 -4.02 5.48
CA ALA A 84 -1.36 -3.93 6.02
C ALA A 84 -0.44 -3.18 5.05
N TYR A 85 0.63 -2.58 5.57
CA TYR A 85 1.65 -1.96 4.74
C TYR A 85 3.04 -2.03 5.37
N ALA A 86 4.05 -1.89 4.53
CA ALA A 86 5.46 -1.90 4.92
C ALA A 86 6.27 -0.91 4.07
N GLY A 87 7.39 -0.42 4.64
CA GLY A 87 8.35 0.44 3.93
C GLY A 87 8.04 1.94 3.97
N ALA A 88 7.05 2.35 4.78
CA ALA A 88 6.83 3.74 5.15
C ALA A 88 6.10 3.78 6.50
N GLY A 89 6.27 4.89 7.23
CA GLY A 89 5.72 5.09 8.57
C GLY A 89 5.82 6.55 8.99
N LEU A 90 5.24 6.88 10.14
CA LEU A 90 5.32 8.21 10.75
C LEU A 90 6.69 8.46 11.40
N ASP A 91 7.46 7.39 11.63
CA ASP A 91 8.83 7.43 12.08
C ASP A 91 9.65 6.28 11.47
N ALA A 92 10.95 6.26 11.80
CA ALA A 92 11.88 5.26 11.28
C ALA A 92 11.58 3.83 11.77
N ASP A 93 11.03 3.68 12.98
CA ASP A 93 10.71 2.36 13.54
C ASP A 93 9.48 1.76 12.85
N GLU A 94 8.43 2.56 12.64
CA GLU A 94 7.25 2.15 11.86
C GLU A 94 7.63 1.86 10.40
N ALA A 95 8.48 2.69 9.79
CA ALA A 95 8.93 2.48 8.41
C ALA A 95 9.77 1.19 8.25
N ALA A 96 10.55 0.82 9.27
CA ALA A 96 11.36 -0.40 9.29
C ALA A 96 10.57 -1.65 9.73
N ALA A 97 9.41 -1.49 10.34
CA ALA A 97 8.58 -2.59 10.79
C ALA A 97 7.99 -3.39 9.60
N PRO A 98 7.89 -4.72 9.71
CA PRO A 98 7.25 -5.51 8.67
C PRO A 98 5.73 -5.43 8.77
N ALA A 99 5.06 -5.49 7.61
CA ALA A 99 3.67 -5.95 7.58
C ALA A 99 3.61 -7.42 7.96
N VAL A 100 2.60 -7.78 8.76
CA VAL A 100 2.39 -9.15 9.24
C VAL A 100 1.11 -9.72 8.63
N ILE A 101 1.26 -10.70 7.73
CA ILE A 101 0.11 -11.44 7.17
C ILE A 101 0.01 -12.78 7.89
N LYS A 102 -1.14 -13.04 8.52
CA LYS A 102 -1.41 -14.32 9.21
C LYS A 102 -1.99 -15.31 8.19
N LEU A 103 -1.43 -16.52 8.13
CA LEU A 103 -1.89 -17.55 7.20
C LEU A 103 -2.95 -18.45 7.85
N ALA A 104 -3.92 -18.89 7.06
CA ALA A 104 -5.03 -19.73 7.56
C ALA A 104 -4.55 -21.10 8.10
N GLY A 105 -3.52 -21.69 7.49
CA GLY A 105 -2.89 -22.94 7.94
C GLY A 105 -1.98 -22.81 9.16
N GLY A 106 -1.88 -21.62 9.74
CA GLY A 106 -0.90 -21.28 10.77
C GLY A 106 0.38 -20.70 10.18
N GLY A 107 1.16 -20.03 11.04
CA GLY A 107 2.33 -19.26 10.62
C GLY A 107 1.99 -17.83 10.17
N ARG A 108 3.03 -17.09 9.76
CA ARG A 108 2.91 -15.71 9.31
C ARG A 108 3.95 -15.39 8.25
N VAL A 109 3.60 -14.51 7.31
CA VAL A 109 4.53 -13.85 6.39
C VAL A 109 4.87 -12.48 6.96
N LEU A 110 6.16 -12.17 7.00
CA LEU A 110 6.67 -10.84 7.34
C LEU A 110 7.14 -10.18 6.05
N VAL A 111 6.54 -9.05 5.69
CA VAL A 111 6.88 -8.30 4.48
C VAL A 111 7.65 -7.06 4.89
N PHE A 112 8.89 -6.96 4.41
CA PHE A 112 9.71 -5.76 4.54
C PHE A 112 9.85 -5.10 3.17
N SER A 113 9.98 -3.77 3.15
CA SER A 113 10.15 -3.00 1.93
C SER A 113 11.12 -1.86 2.20
N PHE A 114 12.11 -1.70 1.32
CA PHE A 114 13.19 -0.73 1.46
C PHE A 114 13.45 -0.04 0.13
N ALA A 115 13.80 1.24 0.18
CA ALA A 115 14.24 2.04 -0.95
C ALA A 115 15.58 2.72 -0.61
N LEU A 116 16.38 3.00 -1.64
CA LEU A 116 17.66 3.69 -1.56
C LEU A 116 17.53 5.14 -2.02
#